data_AF-A0A3A9BGK3-F1
#
_entry.id   AF-A0A3A9BGK3-F1
#
_cell.length_a   1.000
_cell.length_b   1.000
_cell.length_c   1.000
_cell.angle_alpha   90.00
_cell.angle_beta   90.00
_cell.angle_gamma   90.00
#
_symmetry.space_group_name_H-M   'P 1'
#
loop_
_entity.id
_entity.type
_entity.pdbx_description
1 polymer ?
#
loop_
_entity_poly.entity_id
_entity_poly.type
_entity_poly.pdbx_seq_one_letter_code
_entity_poly.pdbx_strand_id
1 'polypeptide(L)'
;MEREAITYKDLVMTVGEIAVPVISLEIQEGMNQHGFLDLTAVAEQETKEYLLYEGEGNVFLYALLEEPLCLFCGIVLHMEVSGDGGLFFIHIQAVTNSWLLDFKKFHVSFQDMAMTSHALLLKALEPYPGVELLISIPDGPVGQIMMQYQETSWEFLKRFLSHYGACLYTDSASGQIRLYAGLSGEEMAVEWEGMPYLIYRNLAFKGRTGKAQAVYQVNACELLPLGSKVVFQGQELFVGGIVRTLEDGLLVNQYSLYFAEGLEIKKYHNPLLAGVSVFGTVTGVQRDRVRVRMVTDASGTCQDAFYFPYSTVAASPDGSGWYCMPKAGDSVRIFFPERDEKEGYAVSSILGQVSQSGGNPDRKNITTPDQKTVQFIDGGILLAVRDGKGSVKLMNNGMAEVCSDTGIRLGAVSTGAIQAGGKVMLKAGTKVRLQGLQDSISMEEGKIVMDGWRILSNS
;
A
#
# COMPACT_ATOMS: atom_id res chain seq x y z
N MET A 1 -30.40 -34.68 14.86
CA MET A 1 -29.64 -35.89 15.20
C MET A 1 -28.74 -35.44 16.34
N GLU A 2 -29.11 -35.78 17.58
CA GLU A 2 -28.32 -35.40 18.77
C GLU A 2 -26.93 -36.01 18.59
N ARG A 3 -25.90 -35.16 18.45
CA ARG A 3 -24.52 -35.64 18.51
C ARG A 3 -24.22 -35.94 19.98
N GLU A 4 -23.81 -37.17 20.27
CA GLU A 4 -23.28 -37.51 21.59
C GLU A 4 -22.12 -36.57 21.95
N ALA A 5 -21.99 -36.25 23.23
CA ALA A 5 -20.94 -35.36 23.72
C ALA A 5 -19.56 -36.01 23.49
N ILE A 6 -18.62 -35.24 22.97
CA ILE A 6 -17.24 -35.69 22.75
C ILE A 6 -16.55 -35.83 24.11
N THR A 7 -15.94 -36.99 24.35
CA THR A 7 -15.21 -37.29 25.58
C THR A 7 -13.70 -37.32 25.33
N TYR A 8 -12.90 -37.26 26.40
CA TYR A 8 -11.45 -37.39 26.31
C TYR A 8 -10.98 -38.69 25.63
N LYS A 9 -11.79 -39.75 25.64
CA LYS A 9 -11.46 -41.03 25.00
C LYS A 9 -11.54 -40.96 23.47
N ASP A 10 -12.32 -40.01 22.96
CA ASP A 10 -12.52 -39.81 21.53
C ASP A 10 -11.42 -38.92 20.95
N LEU A 11 -10.68 -38.20 21.80
CA LEU A 11 -9.70 -37.20 21.36
C LEU A 11 -8.33 -37.80 21.08
N VAL A 12 -7.88 -37.62 19.85
CA VAL A 12 -6.53 -37.97 19.42
C VAL A 12 -5.86 -36.79 18.75
N MET A 13 -4.58 -36.62 19.06
CA MET A 13 -3.70 -35.73 18.35
C MET A 13 -2.91 -36.54 17.32
N THR A 14 -2.72 -36.00 16.12
CA THR A 14 -1.83 -36.57 15.12
C THR A 14 -0.75 -35.59 14.67
N VAL A 15 0.47 -36.10 14.50
CA VAL A 15 1.58 -35.42 13.80
C VAL A 15 2.18 -36.47 12.85
N GLY A 16 2.19 -36.17 11.55
CA GLY A 16 2.46 -37.19 10.53
C GLY A 16 1.39 -38.29 10.56
N GLU A 17 1.82 -39.56 10.60
CA GLU A 17 0.93 -40.73 10.63
C GLU A 17 0.65 -41.25 12.06
N ILE A 18 1.28 -40.65 13.07
CA ILE A 18 1.18 -41.10 14.46
C ILE A 18 -0.02 -40.44 15.14
N ALA A 19 -0.86 -41.25 15.77
CA ALA A 19 -1.98 -40.80 16.60
C ALA A 19 -1.73 -41.12 18.07
N VAL A 20 -1.93 -40.14 18.95
CA VAL A 20 -1.77 -40.28 20.41
C VAL A 20 -2.98 -39.72 21.16
N PRO A 21 -3.40 -40.36 22.27
CA PRO A 21 -4.52 -39.90 23.08
C PRO A 21 -4.21 -38.58 23.79
N VAL A 22 -5.20 -37.71 23.88
CA VAL A 22 -5.11 -36.40 24.54
C VAL A 22 -5.71 -36.48 25.94
N ILE A 23 -4.99 -35.95 26.94
CA ILE A 23 -5.43 -35.95 28.35
C ILE A 23 -5.73 -34.55 28.89
N SER A 24 -5.17 -33.51 28.27
CA SER A 24 -5.43 -32.10 28.58
C SER A 24 -5.47 -31.33 27.27
N LEU A 25 -6.39 -30.38 27.18
CA LEU A 25 -6.63 -29.62 25.97
C LEU A 25 -7.19 -28.25 26.34
N GLU A 26 -6.64 -27.22 25.70
CA GLU A 26 -7.20 -25.89 25.62
C GLU A 26 -7.06 -25.37 24.18
N ILE A 27 -8.18 -24.97 23.56
CA ILE A 27 -8.19 -24.27 22.27
C ILE A 27 -8.76 -22.88 22.50
N GLN A 28 -8.03 -21.85 22.08
CA GLN A 28 -8.48 -20.47 22.11
C GLN A 28 -8.67 -19.95 20.69
N GLU A 29 -9.86 -19.43 20.41
CA GLU A 29 -10.18 -18.78 19.15
C GLU A 29 -10.88 -17.44 19.40
N GLY A 30 -10.59 -16.44 18.58
CA GLY A 30 -11.20 -15.13 18.72
C GLY A 30 -11.15 -14.29 17.45
N MET A 31 -11.94 -13.22 17.45
CA MET A 31 -11.94 -12.23 16.37
C MET A 31 -10.54 -11.63 16.15
N ASN A 32 -10.09 -11.51 14.90
CA ASN A 32 -8.78 -10.94 14.53
C ASN A 32 -7.56 -11.66 15.16
N GLN A 33 -7.72 -12.91 15.59
CA GLN A 33 -6.68 -13.74 16.17
C GLN A 33 -6.51 -15.02 15.36
N HIS A 34 -5.30 -15.58 15.44
CA HIS A 34 -5.08 -16.95 15.01
C HIS A 34 -5.59 -17.89 16.11
N GLY A 35 -6.22 -19.01 15.74
CA GLY A 35 -6.54 -20.05 16.71
C GLY A 35 -5.26 -20.60 17.35
N PHE A 36 -5.28 -20.80 18.66
CA PHE A 36 -4.17 -21.33 19.46
C PHE A 36 -4.61 -22.62 20.15
N LEU A 37 -3.71 -23.59 20.16
CA LEU A 37 -3.88 -24.90 20.79
C LEU A 37 -2.78 -25.07 21.83
N ASP A 38 -3.18 -25.49 23.04
CA ASP A 38 -2.31 -26.00 24.08
C ASP A 38 -2.85 -27.36 24.51
N LEU A 39 -2.07 -28.42 24.34
CA LEU A 39 -2.53 -29.77 24.70
C LEU A 39 -1.42 -30.60 25.34
N THR A 40 -1.83 -31.63 26.07
CA THR A 40 -0.95 -32.70 26.53
C THR A 40 -1.48 -34.04 26.06
N ALA A 41 -0.64 -34.78 25.36
CA ALA A 41 -0.90 -36.14 24.91
C ALA A 41 -0.03 -37.16 25.66
N VAL A 42 -0.45 -38.41 25.69
CA VAL A 42 0.30 -39.51 26.31
C VAL A 42 0.83 -40.44 25.23
N ALA A 43 2.11 -40.79 25.31
CA ALA A 43 2.79 -41.64 24.35
C ALA A 43 3.70 -42.67 25.03
N GLU A 44 3.96 -43.77 24.31
CA GLU A 44 5.00 -44.74 24.65
C GLU A 44 6.38 -44.30 24.13
N GLN A 45 7.45 -44.98 24.56
CA GLN A 45 8.84 -44.58 24.28
C GLN A 45 9.11 -44.39 22.77
N GLU A 46 8.73 -45.35 21.92
CA GLU A 46 9.00 -45.30 20.47
C GLU A 46 8.25 -44.14 19.80
N THR A 47 6.97 -43.98 20.13
CA THR A 47 6.11 -42.91 19.62
C THR A 47 6.63 -41.52 20.02
N LYS A 48 7.12 -41.40 21.26
CA LYS A 48 7.74 -40.19 21.77
C LYS A 48 9.00 -39.82 20.99
N GLU A 49 9.88 -40.77 20.72
CA GLU A 49 11.12 -40.51 19.96
C GLU A 49 10.82 -40.02 18.54
N TYR A 50 9.83 -40.63 17.87
CA TYR A 50 9.37 -40.15 16.58
C TYR A 50 8.86 -38.70 16.64
N LEU A 51 7.91 -38.41 17.53
CA LEU A 51 7.29 -37.08 17.62
C LEU A 51 8.31 -35.96 17.89
N LEU A 52 9.36 -36.25 18.67
CA LEU A 52 10.39 -35.27 19.00
C LEU A 52 11.45 -35.07 17.91
N TYR A 53 11.87 -36.14 17.23
CA TYR A 53 13.04 -36.09 16.34
C TYR A 53 12.72 -36.18 14.85
N GLU A 54 11.58 -36.79 14.50
CA GLU A 54 11.20 -37.11 13.13
C GLU A 54 9.83 -36.54 12.73
N GLY A 55 9.03 -36.08 13.70
CA GLY A 55 7.72 -35.48 13.47
C GLY A 55 7.84 -34.20 12.63
N GLU A 56 7.41 -34.29 11.38
CA GLU A 56 7.32 -33.14 10.47
C GLU A 56 5.86 -32.85 10.09
N GLY A 57 5.54 -31.57 9.90
CA GLY A 57 4.25 -31.13 9.40
C GLY A 57 3.32 -30.52 10.45
N ASN A 58 2.03 -30.50 10.12
CA ASN A 58 1.00 -29.92 10.97
C ASN A 58 0.57 -30.87 12.08
N VAL A 59 0.19 -30.30 13.21
CA VAL A 59 -0.58 -31.00 14.23
C VAL A 59 -2.06 -30.94 13.88
N PHE A 60 -2.73 -32.08 14.02
CA PHE A 60 -4.19 -32.16 13.94
C PHE A 60 -4.74 -32.70 15.24
N LEU A 61 -5.89 -32.19 15.65
CA LEU A 61 -6.71 -32.73 16.72
C LEU A 61 -8.01 -33.24 16.12
N TYR A 62 -8.32 -34.51 16.38
CA TYR A 62 -9.54 -35.15 15.93
C TYR A 62 -10.36 -35.69 17.10
N ALA A 63 -11.68 -35.67 16.94
CA ALA A 63 -12.58 -36.54 17.66
C ALA A 63 -12.91 -37.78 16.79
N LEU A 64 -12.55 -38.96 17.28
CA LEU A 64 -12.78 -40.25 16.63
C LEU A 64 -14.22 -40.73 16.88
N LEU A 65 -15.16 -40.09 16.20
CA LEU A 65 -16.55 -40.53 16.12
C LEU A 65 -16.74 -41.49 14.93
N GLU A 66 -17.99 -41.86 14.59
CA GLU A 66 -18.28 -42.67 13.38
C GLU A 66 -17.65 -42.04 12.11
N GLU A 67 -17.71 -40.71 12.02
CA GLU A 67 -16.94 -39.91 11.07
C GLU A 67 -15.93 -39.05 11.85
N PRO A 68 -14.62 -39.20 11.60
CA PRO A 68 -13.60 -38.41 12.28
C PRO A 68 -13.84 -36.91 12.07
N LEU A 69 -13.94 -36.18 13.18
CA LEU A 69 -14.20 -34.74 13.17
C LEU A 69 -12.93 -33.99 13.53
N CYS A 70 -12.43 -33.15 12.61
CA CYS A 70 -11.32 -32.26 12.90
C CYS A 70 -11.80 -31.14 13.85
N LEU A 71 -11.03 -30.90 14.90
CA LEU A 71 -11.28 -29.83 15.88
C LEU A 71 -10.24 -28.72 15.78
N PHE A 72 -9.02 -29.06 15.35
CA PHE A 72 -7.94 -28.12 15.16
C PHE A 72 -6.91 -28.66 14.16
N CYS A 73 -6.36 -27.79 13.31
CA CYS A 73 -5.21 -28.05 12.46
C CYS A 73 -4.28 -26.84 12.45
N GLY A 74 -2.99 -27.07 12.70
CA GLY A 74 -2.04 -25.98 12.77
C GLY A 74 -0.58 -26.39 12.80
N ILE A 75 0.26 -25.38 12.97
CA ILE A 75 1.71 -25.45 12.99
C ILE A 75 2.16 -25.52 14.44
N VAL A 76 3.02 -26.50 14.76
CA VAL A 76 3.63 -26.63 16.08
C VAL A 76 4.60 -25.48 16.32
N LEU A 77 4.41 -24.77 17.43
CA LEU A 77 5.30 -23.69 17.91
C LEU A 77 6.26 -24.19 18.98
N HIS A 78 5.78 -25.08 19.84
CA HIS A 78 6.53 -25.64 20.95
C HIS A 78 6.12 -27.09 21.16
N MET A 79 7.10 -27.94 21.46
CA MET A 79 6.88 -29.32 21.85
C MET A 79 7.87 -29.68 22.96
N GLU A 80 7.36 -30.21 24.06
CA GLU A 80 8.18 -30.69 25.16
C GLU A 80 7.68 -32.04 25.67
N VAL A 81 8.58 -32.80 26.28
CA VAL A 81 8.25 -34.10 26.86
C VAL A 81 8.70 -34.18 28.31
N SER A 82 7.80 -34.65 29.16
CA SER A 82 8.12 -35.09 30.52
C SER A 82 7.83 -36.59 30.67
N GLY A 83 8.55 -37.26 31.57
CA GLY A 83 8.36 -38.69 31.83
C GLY A 83 8.10 -38.95 33.30
N ASP A 84 7.11 -39.80 33.58
CA ASP A 84 6.81 -40.29 34.93
C ASP A 84 6.38 -41.76 34.86
N GLY A 85 6.98 -42.62 35.68
CA GLY A 85 6.59 -44.02 35.81
C GLY A 85 6.61 -44.87 34.53
N GLY A 86 7.33 -44.45 33.47
CA GLY A 86 7.37 -45.15 32.17
C GLY A 86 6.34 -44.65 31.15
N LEU A 87 5.52 -43.67 31.50
CA LEU A 87 4.66 -42.92 30.58
C LEU A 87 5.34 -41.61 30.18
N PHE A 88 5.14 -41.19 28.92
CA PHE A 88 5.62 -39.90 28.42
C PHE A 88 4.44 -38.98 28.15
N PHE A 89 4.54 -37.77 28.67
CA PHE A 89 3.59 -36.69 28.47
C PHE A 89 4.19 -35.70 27.49
N ILE A 90 3.56 -35.55 26.34
CA ILE A 90 3.97 -34.67 25.26
C ILE A 90 3.09 -33.43 25.32
N HIS A 91 3.67 -32.31 25.73
CA HIS A 91 3.02 -31.01 25.72
C HIS A 91 3.32 -30.30 24.41
N ILE A 92 2.27 -29.80 23.75
CA ILE A 92 2.35 -29.16 22.44
C ILE A 92 1.58 -27.86 22.47
N GLN A 93 2.22 -26.83 21.92
CA GLN A 93 1.57 -25.57 21.58
C GLN A 93 1.59 -25.39 20.07
N ALA A 94 0.45 -25.02 19.51
CA ALA A 94 0.31 -24.83 18.07
C ALA A 94 -0.60 -23.65 17.73
N VAL A 95 -0.43 -23.13 16.52
CA VAL A 95 -1.29 -22.07 15.96
C VAL A 95 -1.86 -22.51 14.63
N THR A 96 -3.08 -22.10 14.32
CA THR A 96 -3.72 -22.43 13.03
C THR A 96 -2.83 -22.04 11.84
N ASN A 97 -3.02 -22.73 10.71
CA ASN A 97 -2.28 -22.46 9.47
C ASN A 97 -2.41 -21.01 8.96
N SER A 98 -3.43 -20.28 9.42
CA SER A 98 -3.59 -18.84 9.15
C SER A 98 -2.36 -18.01 9.60
N TRP A 99 -1.55 -18.52 10.54
CA TRP A 99 -0.27 -17.92 10.94
C TRP A 99 0.72 -17.74 9.77
N LEU A 100 0.62 -18.55 8.71
CA LEU A 100 1.45 -18.40 7.50
C LEU A 100 1.23 -17.04 6.81
N LEU A 101 0.04 -16.45 6.98
CA LEU A 101 -0.28 -15.11 6.47
C LEU A 101 0.42 -13.99 7.27
N ASP A 102 0.96 -14.30 8.45
CA ASP A 102 1.64 -13.37 9.36
C ASP A 102 3.18 -13.57 9.38
N PHE A 103 3.71 -14.43 8.51
CA PHE A 103 5.14 -14.76 8.50
C PHE A 103 6.01 -13.73 7.77
N LYS A 104 5.51 -13.13 6.68
CA LYS A 104 6.29 -12.25 5.80
C LYS A 104 5.60 -10.91 5.59
N LYS A 105 6.37 -9.84 5.74
CA LYS A 105 5.93 -8.47 5.40
C LYS A 105 6.08 -8.19 3.91
N PHE A 106 5.15 -7.42 3.39
CA PHE A 106 5.08 -7.02 1.99
C PHE A 106 5.14 -5.50 1.82
N HIS A 107 5.46 -5.11 0.59
CA HIS A 107 5.45 -3.72 0.10
C HIS A 107 4.74 -3.74 -1.25
N VAL A 108 3.42 -3.65 -1.21
CA VAL A 108 2.55 -3.82 -2.39
C VAL A 108 1.56 -2.68 -2.49
N SER A 109 1.44 -2.08 -3.68
CA SER A 109 0.47 -1.02 -3.98
C SER A 109 -0.65 -1.52 -4.90
N PHE A 110 -1.88 -1.27 -4.48
CA PHE A 110 -3.13 -1.52 -5.22
C PHE A 110 -3.69 -0.18 -5.70
N GLN A 111 -3.37 0.19 -6.93
CA GLN A 111 -3.68 1.53 -7.48
C GLN A 111 -4.94 1.61 -8.33
N ASP A 112 -5.54 0.47 -8.68
CA ASP A 112 -6.75 0.42 -9.50
C ASP A 112 -7.96 0.89 -8.69
N MET A 113 -8.48 2.06 -9.05
CA MET A 113 -9.59 2.71 -8.36
C MET A 113 -10.93 1.98 -8.55
N ALA A 114 -11.04 1.17 -9.62
CA ALA A 114 -12.21 0.35 -9.90
C ALA A 114 -12.13 -1.04 -9.26
N MET A 115 -10.97 -1.43 -8.70
CA MET A 115 -10.82 -2.69 -7.99
C MET A 115 -11.84 -2.76 -6.84
N THR A 116 -12.59 -3.85 -6.82
CA THR A 116 -13.59 -4.05 -5.77
C THR A 116 -12.96 -4.56 -4.48
N SER A 117 -13.68 -4.40 -3.38
CA SER A 117 -13.24 -4.87 -2.07
C SER A 117 -12.97 -6.38 -2.06
N HIS A 118 -13.81 -7.17 -2.74
CA HIS A 118 -13.62 -8.62 -2.85
C HIS A 118 -12.39 -8.96 -3.70
N ALA A 119 -12.23 -8.30 -4.84
CA ALA A 119 -11.07 -8.51 -5.71
C ALA A 119 -9.76 -8.16 -5.00
N LEU A 120 -9.72 -7.10 -4.19
CA LEU A 120 -8.54 -6.71 -3.42
C LEU A 120 -8.18 -7.75 -2.36
N LEU A 121 -9.16 -8.26 -1.60
CA LEU A 121 -8.95 -9.30 -0.61
C LEU A 121 -8.35 -10.58 -1.23
N LEU A 122 -8.92 -11.02 -2.35
CA LEU A 122 -8.42 -12.18 -3.10
C LEU A 122 -7.02 -11.93 -3.66
N LYS A 123 -6.77 -10.73 -4.20
CA LYS A 123 -5.44 -10.32 -4.72
C LYS A 123 -4.37 -10.37 -3.64
N ALA A 124 -4.69 -9.93 -2.42
CA ALA A 124 -3.78 -9.98 -1.28
C ALA A 124 -3.42 -11.42 -0.84
N LEU A 125 -4.27 -12.39 -1.17
CA LEU A 125 -4.10 -13.81 -0.84
C LEU A 125 -3.47 -14.65 -1.97
N GLU A 126 -3.29 -14.09 -3.17
CA GLU A 126 -2.65 -14.80 -4.30
C GLU A 126 -1.30 -15.49 -3.98
N PRO A 127 -0.43 -14.95 -3.11
CA PRO A 127 0.81 -15.65 -2.75
C PRO A 127 0.63 -16.97 -2.00
N TYR A 128 -0.59 -17.29 -1.56
CA TYR A 128 -0.91 -18.43 -0.69
C TYR A 128 -1.89 -19.38 -1.40
N PRO A 129 -1.39 -20.40 -2.11
CA PRO A 129 -2.26 -21.35 -2.80
C PRO A 129 -3.10 -22.15 -1.80
N GLY A 130 -4.35 -22.42 -2.14
CA GLY A 130 -5.27 -23.21 -1.31
C GLY A 130 -5.91 -22.46 -0.14
N VAL A 131 -5.69 -21.14 -0.02
CA VAL A 131 -6.47 -20.33 0.92
C VAL A 131 -7.91 -20.21 0.45
N GLU A 132 -8.85 -20.47 1.35
CA GLU A 132 -10.28 -20.26 1.15
C GLU A 132 -10.71 -19.02 1.94
N LEU A 133 -11.34 -18.05 1.26
CA LEU A 133 -11.85 -16.84 1.89
C LEU A 133 -13.35 -16.71 1.61
N LEU A 134 -14.15 -16.74 2.67
CA LEU A 134 -15.58 -16.46 2.61
C LEU A 134 -15.82 -14.99 2.98
N ILE A 135 -16.35 -14.21 2.04
CA ILE A 135 -16.46 -12.75 2.18
C ILE A 135 -17.90 -12.35 2.48
N SER A 136 -18.11 -11.70 3.62
CA SER A 136 -19.42 -11.20 4.08
C SER A 136 -19.52 -9.68 4.10
N ILE A 137 -18.42 -8.97 3.85
CA ILE A 137 -18.45 -7.52 3.65
C ILE A 137 -19.08 -7.15 2.29
N PRO A 138 -19.67 -5.94 2.13
CA PRO A 138 -20.18 -5.49 0.85
C PRO A 138 -19.11 -5.47 -0.25
N ASP A 139 -19.50 -5.87 -1.47
CA ASP A 139 -18.65 -5.72 -2.65
C ASP A 139 -18.91 -4.39 -3.36
N GLY A 140 -17.84 -3.72 -3.77
CA GLY A 140 -17.91 -2.44 -4.47
C GLY A 140 -16.52 -1.83 -4.64
N PRO A 141 -16.38 -0.82 -5.52
CA PRO A 141 -15.09 -0.17 -5.76
C PRO A 141 -14.52 0.39 -4.46
N VAL A 142 -13.25 0.08 -4.17
CA VAL A 142 -12.55 0.64 -3.00
C VAL A 142 -12.42 2.16 -3.13
N GLY A 143 -12.32 2.67 -4.36
CA GLY A 143 -12.39 4.11 -4.65
C GLY A 143 -11.20 4.92 -4.15
N GLN A 144 -10.12 4.24 -3.74
CA GLN A 144 -8.85 4.83 -3.35
C GLN A 144 -7.71 3.81 -3.52
N ILE A 145 -6.48 4.31 -3.59
CA ILE A 145 -5.30 3.47 -3.50
C ILE A 145 -5.21 2.79 -2.12
N MET A 146 -4.75 1.54 -2.11
CA MET A 146 -4.37 0.83 -0.89
C MET A 146 -2.91 0.41 -0.96
N MET A 147 -2.21 0.49 0.17
CA MET A 147 -0.80 0.15 0.27
C MET A 147 -0.59 -0.86 1.39
N GLN A 148 -0.17 -2.07 1.07
CA GLN A 148 0.36 -3.02 2.04
C GLN A 148 1.84 -2.68 2.26
N TYR A 149 2.15 -1.88 3.28
CA TYR A 149 3.51 -1.36 3.50
C TYR A 149 4.08 -1.82 4.84
N GLN A 150 5.13 -2.65 4.81
CA GLN A 150 5.67 -3.28 6.02
C GLN A 150 4.61 -4.02 6.85
N GLU A 151 3.60 -4.53 6.17
CA GLU A 151 2.50 -5.32 6.73
C GLU A 151 2.56 -6.73 6.19
N THR A 152 2.27 -7.69 7.04
CA THR A 152 1.95 -9.04 6.60
C THR A 152 0.60 -9.07 5.89
N SER A 153 0.27 -10.18 5.23
CA SER A 153 -1.04 -10.33 4.60
C SER A 153 -2.14 -10.35 5.66
N TRP A 154 -1.89 -10.98 6.81
CA TRP A 154 -2.79 -10.96 7.95
C TRP A 154 -3.05 -9.53 8.49
N GLU A 155 -2.00 -8.75 8.73
CA GLU A 155 -2.13 -7.36 9.18
C GLU A 155 -2.90 -6.49 8.17
N PHE A 156 -2.61 -6.66 6.88
CA PHE A 156 -3.27 -5.93 5.80
C PHE A 156 -4.76 -6.28 5.71
N LEU A 157 -5.13 -7.56 5.74
CA LEU A 157 -6.52 -8.00 5.68
C LEU A 157 -7.33 -7.44 6.85
N LYS A 158 -6.80 -7.53 8.08
CA LYS A 158 -7.47 -6.95 9.27
C LYS A 158 -7.68 -5.44 9.13
N ARG A 159 -6.65 -4.73 8.66
CA ARG A 159 -6.75 -3.28 8.45
C ARG A 159 -7.76 -2.94 7.38
N PHE A 160 -7.73 -3.64 6.25
CA PHE A 160 -8.67 -3.43 5.17
C PHE A 160 -10.12 -3.69 5.61
N LEU A 161 -10.37 -4.78 6.34
CA LEU A 161 -11.70 -5.10 6.88
C LEU A 161 -12.20 -4.08 7.90
N SER A 162 -11.31 -3.40 8.62
CA SER A 162 -11.69 -2.30 9.52
C SER A 162 -12.36 -1.13 8.79
N HIS A 163 -12.13 -0.96 7.48
CA HIS A 163 -12.85 0.06 6.68
C HIS A 163 -14.34 -0.26 6.52
N TYR A 164 -14.73 -1.51 6.77
CA TYR A 164 -16.10 -2.01 6.72
C TYR A 164 -16.65 -2.34 8.11
N GLY A 165 -15.93 -1.98 9.18
CA GLY A 165 -16.29 -2.36 10.55
C GLY A 165 -16.15 -3.86 10.84
N ALA A 166 -15.51 -4.64 9.96
CA ALA A 166 -15.50 -6.09 10.01
C ALA A 166 -14.22 -6.66 10.66
N CYS A 167 -14.35 -7.86 11.23
CA CYS A 167 -13.25 -8.68 11.69
C CYS A 167 -12.89 -9.76 10.68
N LEU A 168 -11.68 -10.31 10.83
CA LEU A 168 -11.23 -11.54 10.20
C LEU A 168 -11.34 -12.69 11.21
N TYR A 169 -11.92 -13.81 10.78
CA TYR A 169 -12.05 -15.03 11.59
C TYR A 169 -11.37 -16.21 10.90
N THR A 170 -10.85 -17.14 11.69
CA THR A 170 -10.15 -18.35 11.22
C THR A 170 -10.99 -19.59 11.51
N ASP A 171 -11.10 -20.48 10.54
CA ASP A 171 -11.62 -21.84 10.78
C ASP A 171 -10.46 -22.76 11.17
N SER A 172 -10.34 -23.06 12.46
CA SER A 172 -9.29 -23.96 12.97
C SER A 172 -9.48 -25.42 12.55
N ALA A 173 -10.70 -25.83 12.16
CA ALA A 173 -11.04 -27.22 11.85
C ALA A 173 -10.97 -27.57 10.35
N SER A 174 -10.80 -26.58 9.48
CA SER A 174 -10.87 -26.78 8.02
C SER A 174 -9.77 -27.67 7.41
N GLY A 175 -8.68 -27.92 8.12
CA GLY A 175 -7.49 -28.61 7.60
C GLY A 175 -6.66 -27.80 6.59
N GLN A 176 -7.14 -26.63 6.18
CA GLN A 176 -6.46 -25.67 5.29
C GLN A 176 -6.50 -24.27 5.89
N ILE A 177 -6.04 -23.25 5.16
CA ILE A 177 -6.26 -21.86 5.59
C ILE A 177 -7.65 -21.46 5.10
N ARG A 178 -8.66 -21.54 5.96
CA ARG A 178 -9.99 -20.98 5.70
C ARG A 178 -10.27 -19.78 6.60
N LEU A 179 -10.71 -18.70 5.99
CA LEU A 179 -10.96 -17.41 6.62
C LEU A 179 -12.37 -16.91 6.32
N TYR A 180 -12.93 -16.16 7.27
CA TYR A 180 -14.17 -15.41 7.08
C TYR A 180 -13.90 -13.91 7.23
N ALA A 181 -14.20 -13.15 6.19
CA ALA A 181 -14.13 -11.69 6.17
C ALA A 181 -15.50 -11.11 6.54
N GLY A 182 -15.71 -10.85 7.83
CA GLY A 182 -16.99 -10.41 8.39
C GLY A 182 -17.88 -11.55 8.90
N LEU A 183 -19.07 -11.20 9.38
CA LEU A 183 -20.05 -12.13 9.92
C LEU A 183 -20.92 -12.70 8.80
N SER A 184 -20.99 -14.03 8.69
CA SER A 184 -21.75 -14.72 7.62
C SER A 184 -23.27 -14.55 7.73
N GLY A 185 -23.79 -14.16 8.90
CA GLY A 185 -25.22 -14.00 9.16
C GLY A 185 -26.00 -15.31 9.26
N GLU A 186 -25.34 -16.45 9.05
CA GLU A 186 -25.92 -17.78 9.17
C GLU A 186 -26.27 -18.07 10.63
N GLU A 187 -27.55 -18.37 10.87
CA GLU A 187 -28.06 -18.69 12.20
C GLU A 187 -27.88 -20.16 12.51
N MET A 188 -27.19 -20.44 13.61
CA MET A 188 -27.01 -21.79 14.14
C MET A 188 -28.09 -22.08 15.16
N ALA A 189 -28.81 -23.18 14.94
CA ALA A 189 -29.76 -23.69 15.91
C ALA A 189 -29.01 -24.24 17.13
N VAL A 190 -29.37 -23.76 18.31
CA VAL A 190 -28.79 -24.15 19.59
C VAL A 190 -29.89 -24.44 20.60
N GLU A 191 -29.69 -25.43 21.46
CA GLU A 191 -30.64 -25.81 22.52
C GLU A 191 -30.11 -25.37 23.89
N TRP A 192 -29.89 -24.06 24.04
CA TRP A 192 -29.22 -23.48 25.21
C TRP A 192 -30.16 -22.83 26.24
N GLU A 193 -31.47 -23.00 26.07
CA GLU A 193 -32.45 -22.42 26.97
C GLU A 193 -32.35 -23.03 28.38
N GLY A 194 -32.36 -22.17 29.41
CA GLY A 194 -32.21 -22.60 30.80
C GLY A 194 -30.79 -23.02 31.24
N MET A 195 -29.79 -23.01 30.35
CA MET A 195 -28.40 -23.30 30.75
C MET A 195 -27.81 -22.20 31.64
N PRO A 196 -26.88 -22.53 32.55
CA PRO A 196 -26.13 -21.54 33.33
C PRO A 196 -25.34 -20.59 32.42
N TYR A 197 -25.38 -19.30 32.72
CA TYR A 197 -24.67 -18.29 31.93
C TYR A 197 -24.17 -17.13 32.78
N LEU A 198 -23.21 -16.39 32.23
CA LEU A 198 -22.69 -15.14 32.78
C LEU A 198 -22.94 -14.00 31.78
N ILE A 199 -23.43 -12.86 32.27
CA ILE A 199 -23.49 -11.62 31.47
C ILE A 199 -22.63 -10.57 32.17
N TYR A 200 -21.72 -9.96 31.42
CA TYR A 200 -20.89 -8.89 31.95
C TYR A 200 -20.65 -7.79 30.91
N ARG A 201 -20.09 -6.67 31.37
CA ARG A 201 -19.63 -5.60 30.49
C ARG A 201 -18.12 -5.66 30.33
N ASN A 202 -17.65 -5.79 29.09
CA ASN A 202 -16.23 -5.70 28.79
C ASN A 202 -15.83 -4.22 28.61
N LEU A 203 -15.32 -3.62 29.70
CA LEU A 203 -14.89 -2.22 29.73
C LEU A 203 -13.56 -1.97 29.01
N ALA A 204 -12.84 -3.03 28.60
CA ALA A 204 -11.62 -2.88 27.80
C ALA A 204 -11.92 -2.34 26.39
N PHE A 205 -13.17 -2.47 25.90
CA PHE A 205 -13.62 -1.89 24.64
C PHE A 205 -13.80 -0.36 24.74
N LYS A 206 -12.67 0.35 24.68
CA LYS A 206 -12.63 1.82 24.79
C LYS A 206 -13.47 2.50 23.71
N GLY A 207 -14.35 3.40 24.14
CA GLY A 207 -15.22 4.17 23.26
C GLY A 207 -16.38 3.39 22.65
N ARG A 208 -16.76 2.26 23.26
CA ARG A 208 -18.05 1.58 23.07
C ARG A 208 -18.95 1.83 24.29
N THR A 209 -20.27 1.74 24.12
CA THR A 209 -21.25 1.87 25.22
C THR A 209 -22.42 0.91 25.02
N GLY A 210 -23.16 0.62 26.10
CA GLY A 210 -24.39 -0.17 26.03
C GLY A 210 -24.16 -1.60 25.52
N LYS A 211 -24.95 -2.03 24.53
CA LYS A 211 -24.90 -3.37 23.93
C LYS A 211 -23.51 -3.74 23.39
N ALA A 212 -22.78 -2.77 22.85
CA ALA A 212 -21.45 -3.00 22.29
C ALA A 212 -20.36 -3.36 23.34
N GLN A 213 -20.70 -3.28 24.64
CA GLN A 213 -19.86 -3.77 25.74
C GLN A 213 -20.42 -5.03 26.40
N ALA A 214 -21.65 -5.42 26.11
CA ALA A 214 -22.28 -6.59 26.72
C ALA A 214 -21.70 -7.87 26.11
N VAL A 215 -21.31 -8.80 26.98
CA VAL A 215 -20.82 -10.13 26.61
C VAL A 215 -21.65 -11.15 27.37
N TYR A 216 -22.18 -12.13 26.65
CA TYR A 216 -22.88 -13.28 27.20
C TYR A 216 -21.94 -14.47 27.12
N GLN A 217 -21.86 -15.25 28.17
CA GLN A 217 -20.96 -16.39 28.25
C GLN A 217 -21.74 -17.62 28.68
N VAL A 218 -21.62 -18.69 27.91
CA VAL A 218 -22.30 -19.96 28.12
C VAL A 218 -21.34 -21.10 27.81
N ASN A 219 -21.40 -22.16 28.61
CA ASN A 219 -20.65 -23.39 28.39
C ASN A 219 -21.58 -24.41 27.73
N ALA A 220 -21.13 -25.04 26.63
CA ALA A 220 -21.93 -25.96 25.85
C ALA A 220 -21.06 -27.02 25.14
N CYS A 221 -21.62 -28.17 24.80
CA CYS A 221 -20.88 -29.26 24.12
C CYS A 221 -20.97 -29.15 22.59
N GLU A 222 -21.96 -28.43 22.06
CA GLU A 222 -22.10 -28.20 20.63
C GLU A 222 -20.92 -27.40 20.08
N LEU A 223 -20.49 -27.74 18.87
CA LEU A 223 -19.39 -27.09 18.17
C LEU A 223 -19.95 -26.06 17.19
N LEU A 224 -19.71 -24.78 17.48
CA LEU A 224 -20.06 -23.66 16.63
C LEU A 224 -18.79 -22.98 16.11
N PRO A 225 -18.77 -22.52 14.85
CA PRO A 225 -17.66 -21.73 14.34
C PRO A 225 -17.73 -20.28 14.84
N LEU A 226 -16.57 -19.61 14.81
CA LEU A 226 -16.50 -18.17 15.03
C LEU A 226 -17.36 -17.41 14.00
N GLY A 227 -18.01 -16.34 14.44
CA GLY A 227 -18.82 -15.47 13.59
C GLY A 227 -20.24 -15.98 13.32
N SER A 228 -20.60 -17.19 13.77
CA SER A 228 -21.98 -17.69 13.69
C SER A 228 -22.94 -16.85 14.49
N LYS A 229 -24.15 -16.67 13.95
CA LYS A 229 -25.28 -16.05 14.65
C LYS A 229 -25.99 -17.10 15.51
N VAL A 230 -26.38 -16.74 16.72
CA VAL A 230 -27.20 -17.56 17.62
C VAL A 230 -28.28 -16.71 18.28
N VAL A 231 -29.39 -17.33 18.64
CA VAL A 231 -30.41 -16.72 19.50
C VAL A 231 -30.23 -17.25 20.92
N PHE A 232 -29.89 -16.37 21.85
CA PHE A 232 -29.67 -16.74 23.25
C PHE A 232 -30.30 -15.73 24.19
N GLN A 233 -31.09 -16.19 25.16
CA GLN A 233 -31.85 -15.33 26.10
C GLN A 233 -32.72 -14.28 25.36
N GLY A 234 -33.32 -14.69 24.24
CA GLY A 234 -34.14 -13.84 23.38
C GLY A 234 -33.38 -12.71 22.66
N GLN A 235 -32.04 -12.75 22.64
CA GLN A 235 -31.20 -11.81 21.91
C GLN A 235 -30.51 -12.49 20.72
N GLU A 236 -30.43 -11.77 19.60
CA GLU A 236 -29.55 -12.16 18.50
C GLU A 236 -28.11 -11.76 18.83
N LEU A 237 -27.23 -12.76 18.93
CA LEU A 237 -25.84 -12.61 19.30
C LEU A 237 -24.95 -13.39 18.32
N PHE A 238 -23.65 -13.10 18.35
CA PHE A 238 -22.65 -13.70 17.48
C PHE A 238 -21.51 -14.30 18.30
N VAL A 239 -21.00 -15.45 17.88
CA VAL A 239 -19.85 -16.11 18.50
C VAL A 239 -18.59 -15.30 18.19
N GLY A 240 -18.06 -14.56 19.18
CA GLY A 240 -16.88 -13.70 19.02
C GLY A 240 -15.60 -14.26 19.65
N GLY A 241 -15.73 -15.27 20.50
CA GLY A 241 -14.61 -15.98 21.12
C GLY A 241 -15.04 -17.35 21.60
N ILE A 242 -14.10 -18.29 21.56
CA ILE A 242 -14.31 -19.69 21.95
C ILE A 242 -13.09 -20.13 22.75
N VAL A 243 -13.34 -20.70 23.93
CA VAL A 243 -12.33 -21.45 24.68
C VAL A 243 -12.85 -22.88 24.82
N ARG A 244 -12.12 -23.87 24.31
CA ARG A 244 -12.50 -25.28 24.41
C ARG A 244 -11.57 -26.00 25.37
N THR A 245 -12.14 -26.69 26.35
CA THR A 245 -11.39 -27.39 27.40
C THR A 245 -11.96 -28.78 27.65
N LEU A 246 -11.18 -29.62 28.33
CA LEU A 246 -11.69 -30.85 28.92
C LEU A 246 -12.13 -30.60 30.37
N GLU A 247 -13.44 -30.70 30.64
CA GLU A 247 -14.02 -30.59 31.98
C GLU A 247 -14.67 -31.94 32.37
N ASP A 248 -14.21 -32.54 33.46
CA ASP A 248 -14.67 -33.87 33.94
C ASP A 248 -14.66 -34.97 32.84
N GLY A 249 -13.74 -34.86 31.88
CA GLY A 249 -13.59 -35.79 30.77
C GLY A 249 -14.49 -35.51 29.55
N LEU A 250 -15.27 -34.43 29.57
CA LEU A 250 -16.08 -33.96 28.44
C LEU A 250 -15.41 -32.77 27.76
N LEU A 251 -15.52 -32.68 26.43
CA LEU A 251 -15.12 -31.49 25.68
C LEU A 251 -16.19 -30.41 25.84
N VAL A 252 -15.85 -29.34 26.54
CA VAL A 252 -16.74 -28.21 26.82
C VAL A 252 -16.24 -26.97 26.09
N ASN A 253 -17.17 -26.26 25.44
CA ASN A 253 -16.92 -25.02 24.73
C ASN A 253 -17.50 -23.87 25.54
N GLN A 254 -16.65 -22.96 25.98
CA GLN A 254 -17.06 -21.69 26.52
C GLN A 254 -17.17 -20.66 25.40
N TYR A 255 -18.40 -20.27 25.10
CA TYR A 255 -18.69 -19.27 24.07
C TYR A 255 -18.77 -17.88 24.67
N SER A 256 -18.05 -16.93 24.08
CA SER A 256 -18.26 -15.50 24.30
C SER A 256 -19.10 -14.93 23.17
N LEU A 257 -20.34 -14.56 23.49
CA LEU A 257 -21.34 -14.07 22.55
C LEU A 257 -21.49 -12.55 22.65
N TYR A 258 -21.58 -11.90 21.51
CA TYR A 258 -21.60 -10.44 21.38
C TYR A 258 -22.77 -10.00 20.51
N PHE A 259 -23.31 -8.82 20.78
CA PHE A 259 -24.06 -8.11 19.75
C PHE A 259 -23.15 -7.74 18.59
N ALA A 260 -23.70 -7.56 17.37
CA ALA A 260 -22.93 -7.21 16.18
C ALA A 260 -22.07 -5.95 16.40
N GLU A 261 -22.61 -4.91 17.07
CA GLU A 261 -21.87 -3.68 17.37
C GLU A 261 -20.72 -3.89 18.37
N GLY A 262 -20.76 -5.00 19.12
CA GLY A 262 -19.66 -5.46 19.99
C GLY A 262 -18.51 -6.12 19.24
N LEU A 263 -18.70 -6.49 17.98
CA LEU A 263 -17.66 -7.07 17.12
C LEU A 263 -17.11 -6.06 16.09
N GLU A 264 -17.67 -4.85 16.03
CA GLU A 264 -17.29 -3.84 15.05
C GLU A 264 -15.91 -3.23 15.33
N ILE A 265 -15.00 -3.27 14.37
CA ILE A 265 -13.66 -2.69 14.49
C ILE A 265 -13.65 -1.27 13.94
N LYS A 266 -13.16 -0.31 14.73
CA LYS A 266 -12.97 1.06 14.25
C LYS A 266 -11.94 1.07 13.12
N LYS A 267 -12.29 1.74 12.02
CA LYS A 267 -11.37 1.99 10.90
C LYS A 267 -10.04 2.53 11.42
N TYR A 268 -8.95 1.91 11.00
CA TYR A 268 -7.59 2.37 11.26
C TYR A 268 -6.73 2.26 10.01
N HIS A 269 -5.62 3.00 10.02
CA HIS A 269 -4.67 3.08 8.92
C HIS A 269 -3.33 2.47 9.32
N ASN A 270 -2.48 2.20 8.32
CA ASN A 270 -1.14 1.68 8.56
C ASN A 270 -0.30 2.73 9.31
N PRO A 271 0.15 2.44 10.55
CA PRO A 271 0.87 3.43 11.35
C PRO A 271 2.27 3.74 10.82
N LEU A 272 2.84 2.89 9.96
CA LEU A 272 4.19 3.01 9.42
C LEU A 272 4.24 3.76 8.08
N LEU A 273 3.10 4.10 7.47
CA LEU A 273 3.06 4.72 6.14
C LEU A 273 3.40 6.22 6.17
N ALA A 274 3.02 6.94 7.23
CA ALA A 274 3.23 8.38 7.31
C ALA A 274 4.73 8.72 7.28
N GLY A 275 5.10 9.66 6.39
CA GLY A 275 6.48 10.07 6.15
C GLY A 275 7.25 9.21 5.14
N VAL A 276 6.63 8.18 4.55
CA VAL A 276 7.29 7.27 3.61
C VAL A 276 7.32 7.87 2.20
N SER A 277 8.43 7.66 1.49
CA SER A 277 8.54 7.90 0.05
C SER A 277 8.73 6.59 -0.71
N VAL A 278 7.91 6.34 -1.73
CA VAL A 278 8.02 5.17 -2.61
C VAL A 278 8.44 5.63 -4.00
N PHE A 279 9.50 5.04 -4.55
CA PHE A 279 9.95 5.37 -5.90
C PHE A 279 8.96 4.85 -6.96
N GLY A 280 8.88 5.58 -8.07
CA GLY A 280 8.11 5.15 -9.22
C GLY A 280 8.51 5.87 -10.49
N THR A 281 7.91 5.41 -11.59
CA THR A 281 8.11 5.96 -12.92
C THR A 281 6.79 6.53 -13.42
N VAL A 282 6.82 7.75 -13.93
CA VAL A 282 5.64 8.41 -14.50
C VAL A 282 5.20 7.66 -15.75
N THR A 283 3.92 7.29 -15.82
CA THR A 283 3.31 6.61 -16.97
C THR A 283 2.25 7.46 -17.67
N GLY A 284 1.87 8.59 -17.08
CA GLY A 284 0.86 9.50 -17.62
C GLY A 284 0.86 10.81 -16.84
N VAL A 285 0.44 11.88 -17.50
CA VAL A 285 0.37 13.23 -16.93
C VAL A 285 -0.98 13.82 -17.31
N GLN A 286 -1.69 14.35 -16.32
CA GLN A 286 -2.96 15.04 -16.52
C GLN A 286 -2.95 16.32 -15.70
N ARG A 287 -2.75 17.47 -16.37
CA ARG A 287 -2.60 18.78 -15.73
C ARG A 287 -1.53 18.74 -14.62
N ASP A 288 -1.93 19.01 -13.38
CA ASP A 288 -1.13 19.05 -12.16
C ASP A 288 -0.95 17.68 -11.48
N ARG A 289 -1.38 16.60 -12.14
CA ARG A 289 -1.31 15.24 -11.61
C ARG A 289 -0.50 14.31 -12.49
N VAL A 290 0.07 13.29 -11.86
CA VAL A 290 0.82 12.23 -12.53
C VAL A 290 0.27 10.86 -12.16
N ARG A 291 0.20 10.00 -13.16
CA ARG A 291 0.01 8.56 -12.96
C ARG A 291 1.39 7.93 -12.85
N VAL A 292 1.62 7.17 -11.79
CA VAL A 292 2.95 6.64 -11.44
C VAL A 292 2.88 5.14 -11.27
N ARG A 293 3.72 4.41 -12.01
CA ARG A 293 3.99 3.01 -11.72
C ARG A 293 4.99 2.97 -10.56
N MET A 294 4.55 2.59 -9.38
CA MET A 294 5.43 2.46 -8.23
C MET A 294 6.24 1.16 -8.33
N VAL A 295 7.43 1.15 -7.73
CA VAL A 295 8.29 -0.06 -7.70
C VAL A 295 7.63 -1.22 -6.92
N THR A 296 6.59 -0.93 -6.14
CA THR A 296 5.81 -1.85 -5.32
C THR A 296 4.49 -2.29 -5.96
N ASP A 297 4.22 -1.95 -7.22
CA ASP A 297 2.90 -2.20 -7.81
C ASP A 297 2.54 -3.69 -7.91
N ALA A 298 1.36 -4.04 -7.38
CA ALA A 298 0.80 -5.40 -7.43
C ALA A 298 0.55 -5.90 -8.86
N SER A 299 0.24 -4.97 -9.76
CA SER A 299 0.04 -5.23 -11.18
C SER A 299 1.05 -4.41 -11.98
N GLY A 300 1.99 -5.08 -12.66
CA GLY A 300 3.00 -4.40 -13.49
C GLY A 300 2.41 -3.54 -14.63
N THR A 301 1.10 -3.61 -14.84
CA THR A 301 0.34 -2.93 -15.90
C THR A 301 -1.00 -2.40 -15.36
N CYS A 302 -0.99 -1.30 -14.59
CA CYS A 302 -2.24 -0.62 -14.21
C CYS A 302 -2.58 0.48 -15.23
N GLN A 303 -3.61 0.27 -16.04
CA GLN A 303 -4.09 1.28 -17.01
C GLN A 303 -4.92 2.38 -16.31
N ASP A 304 -5.66 2.03 -15.25
CA ASP A 304 -6.52 2.95 -14.48
C ASP A 304 -5.95 3.28 -13.09
N ALA A 305 -4.62 3.47 -13.04
CA ALA A 305 -3.93 3.82 -11.79
C ALA A 305 -4.28 5.23 -11.29
N PHE A 306 -4.25 5.40 -9.98
CA PHE A 306 -4.46 6.67 -9.29
C PHE A 306 -3.57 7.80 -9.81
N TYR A 307 -4.16 8.99 -10.01
CA TYR A 307 -3.47 10.21 -10.38
C TYR A 307 -3.09 11.00 -9.14
N PHE A 308 -1.82 10.92 -8.77
CA PHE A 308 -1.24 11.65 -7.64
C PHE A 308 -1.07 13.14 -7.99
N PRO A 309 -1.45 14.07 -7.10
CA PRO A 309 -1.04 15.47 -7.21
C PRO A 309 0.49 15.57 -7.29
N TYR A 310 1.02 16.48 -8.10
CA TYR A 310 2.44 16.73 -8.16
C TYR A 310 2.82 17.99 -7.37
N SER A 311 3.79 17.85 -6.46
CA SER A 311 4.31 18.98 -5.69
C SER A 311 5.20 19.85 -6.58
N THR A 312 4.70 21.04 -6.92
CA THR A 312 5.47 22.07 -7.61
C THR A 312 6.09 23.07 -6.65
N VAL A 313 7.23 23.65 -7.03
CA VAL A 313 7.99 24.63 -6.25
C VAL A 313 7.20 25.93 -6.04
N ALA A 314 6.37 26.33 -7.01
CA ALA A 314 5.54 27.53 -6.92
C ALA A 314 4.29 27.39 -7.79
N ALA A 315 3.12 27.71 -7.24
CA ALA A 315 1.86 27.82 -7.95
C ALA A 315 0.98 28.88 -7.27
N SER A 316 0.40 29.76 -8.08
CA SER A 316 -0.51 30.82 -7.64
C SER A 316 -1.91 30.63 -8.26
N PRO A 317 -2.98 31.09 -7.60
CA PRO A 317 -4.34 31.01 -8.14
C PRO A 317 -4.55 31.72 -9.49
N ASP A 318 -3.72 32.72 -9.80
CA ASP A 318 -3.75 33.47 -11.06
C ASP A 318 -3.06 32.74 -12.23
N GLY A 319 -2.56 31.52 -12.01
CA GLY A 319 -1.87 30.70 -13.00
C GLY A 319 -0.37 31.02 -13.16
N SER A 320 0.15 31.98 -12.41
CA SER A 320 1.60 32.19 -12.31
C SER A 320 2.25 31.09 -11.48
N GLY A 321 3.48 30.69 -11.82
CA GLY A 321 4.19 29.66 -11.08
C GLY A 321 5.28 28.96 -11.86
N TRP A 322 5.87 27.96 -11.21
CA TRP A 322 6.88 27.10 -11.78
C TRP A 322 6.21 25.83 -12.33
N TYR A 323 5.97 25.77 -13.64
CA TYR A 323 5.35 24.59 -14.26
C TYR A 323 6.39 23.78 -15.04
N CYS A 324 7.00 22.81 -14.36
CA CYS A 324 7.91 21.82 -14.95
C CYS A 324 7.41 20.42 -14.62
N MET A 325 6.30 20.03 -15.25
CA MET A 325 5.73 18.70 -15.03
C MET A 325 6.67 17.60 -15.55
N PRO A 326 6.89 16.53 -14.77
CA PRO A 326 7.54 15.32 -15.25
C PRO A 326 6.82 14.76 -16.48
N LYS A 327 7.56 14.10 -17.36
CA LYS A 327 7.04 13.40 -18.52
C LYS A 327 6.96 11.90 -18.26
N ALA A 328 6.21 11.18 -19.08
CA ALA A 328 6.23 9.72 -19.04
C ALA A 328 7.66 9.20 -19.22
N GLY A 329 8.08 8.28 -18.36
CA GLY A 329 9.45 7.78 -18.26
C GLY A 329 10.30 8.45 -17.17
N ASP A 330 9.91 9.63 -16.68
CA ASP A 330 10.65 10.31 -15.62
C ASP A 330 10.46 9.59 -14.27
N SER A 331 11.51 9.63 -13.44
CA SER A 331 11.46 9.10 -12.08
C SER A 331 10.88 10.13 -11.11
N VAL A 332 9.98 9.67 -10.25
CA VAL A 332 9.40 10.43 -9.15
C VAL A 332 9.40 9.59 -7.88
N ARG A 333 9.07 10.22 -6.74
CA ARG A 333 8.71 9.51 -5.51
C ARG A 333 7.29 9.90 -5.14
N ILE A 334 6.49 8.94 -4.71
CA ILE A 334 5.22 9.21 -4.03
C ILE A 334 5.51 9.35 -2.55
N PHE A 335 5.29 10.54 -1.99
CA PHE A 335 5.40 10.80 -0.57
C PHE A 335 4.03 10.72 0.09
N PHE A 336 3.94 9.96 1.18
CA PHE A 336 2.73 9.83 1.99
C PHE A 336 2.90 10.69 3.24
N PRO A 337 2.30 11.89 3.31
CA PRO A 337 2.45 12.78 4.47
C PRO A 337 1.72 12.24 5.70
N GLU A 338 0.61 11.54 5.48
CA GLU A 338 -0.30 11.01 6.49
C GLU A 338 -0.46 9.49 6.32
N ARG A 339 -1.22 8.88 7.23
CA ARG A 339 -1.50 7.43 7.20
C ARG A 339 -2.54 7.03 6.16
N ASP A 340 -3.35 7.96 5.67
CA ASP A 340 -4.35 7.70 4.63
C ASP A 340 -3.67 7.73 3.25
N GLU A 341 -3.67 6.59 2.56
CA GLU A 341 -2.98 6.37 1.29
C GLU A 341 -3.37 7.39 0.21
N LYS A 342 -4.62 7.88 0.22
CA LYS A 342 -5.13 8.84 -0.77
C LYS A 342 -4.46 10.23 -0.70
N GLU A 343 -3.84 10.55 0.43
CA GLU A 343 -3.14 11.83 0.66
C GLU A 343 -1.72 11.82 0.06
N GLY A 344 -1.30 10.69 -0.52
CA GLY A 344 -0.03 10.60 -1.24
C GLY A 344 0.07 11.61 -2.38
N TYR A 345 1.26 12.17 -2.57
CA TYR A 345 1.54 13.08 -3.69
C TYR A 345 2.93 12.82 -4.27
N ALA A 346 3.08 13.11 -5.56
CA ALA A 346 4.33 12.93 -6.26
C ALA A 346 5.29 14.09 -6.01
N VAL A 347 6.55 13.76 -5.75
CA VAL A 347 7.68 14.69 -5.65
C VAL A 347 8.77 14.28 -6.61
N SER A 348 9.60 15.22 -7.05
CA SER A 348 10.72 14.93 -7.93
C SER A 348 11.69 13.91 -7.30
N SER A 349 12.23 13.03 -8.13
CA SER A 349 13.28 12.08 -7.76
C SER A 349 14.60 12.48 -8.41
N ILE A 350 15.69 12.37 -7.66
CA ILE A 350 17.06 12.54 -8.16
C ILE A 350 17.69 11.14 -8.22
N LEU A 351 17.12 10.26 -9.04
CA LEU A 351 17.66 8.91 -9.20
C LEU A 351 18.82 8.93 -10.19
N GLY A 352 20.04 9.06 -9.64
CA GLY A 352 21.28 8.35 -10.01
C GLY A 352 21.87 8.42 -11.42
N GLN A 353 21.08 8.66 -12.47
CA GLN A 353 21.58 9.09 -13.77
C GLN A 353 21.41 10.59 -13.83
N VAL A 354 22.31 11.26 -13.12
CA VAL A 354 22.82 12.50 -13.67
C VAL A 354 23.36 12.08 -15.03
N SER A 355 22.62 12.34 -16.10
CA SER A 355 23.17 12.35 -17.44
C SER A 355 24.53 13.03 -17.35
N GLN A 356 25.50 12.68 -18.20
CA GLN A 356 26.85 13.29 -18.18
C GLN A 356 26.86 14.85 -18.18
N SER A 357 25.69 15.47 -18.33
CA SER A 357 25.34 16.83 -17.91
C SER A 357 25.26 17.08 -16.38
N GLY A 358 25.82 16.22 -15.53
CA GLY A 358 26.05 16.47 -14.10
C GLY A 358 27.06 17.57 -13.94
N GLY A 359 26.59 18.77 -14.24
CA GLY A 359 27.38 19.96 -14.32
C GLY A 359 28.07 20.21 -13.00
N ASN A 360 29.22 20.88 -13.10
CA ASN A 360 29.83 21.56 -11.97
C ASN A 360 28.72 22.23 -11.13
N PRO A 361 28.57 21.90 -9.83
CA PRO A 361 27.53 22.50 -8.97
C PRO A 361 27.61 24.03 -8.89
N ASP A 362 28.77 24.62 -9.23
CA ASP A 362 28.94 26.07 -9.35
C ASP A 362 28.23 26.66 -10.57
N ARG A 363 27.96 25.84 -11.59
CA ARG A 363 27.28 26.22 -12.84
C ARG A 363 25.81 25.85 -12.79
N LYS A 364 24.99 26.85 -12.49
CA LYS A 364 23.53 26.71 -12.45
C LYS A 364 22.96 26.80 -13.87
N ASN A 365 22.11 25.86 -14.26
CA ASN A 365 21.45 25.91 -15.55
C ASN A 365 20.01 25.38 -15.49
N ILE A 366 19.21 25.80 -16.46
CA ILE A 366 17.92 25.24 -16.79
C ILE A 366 17.98 24.89 -18.26
N THR A 367 17.85 23.61 -18.60
CA THR A 367 17.95 23.14 -19.98
C THR A 367 16.81 22.20 -20.31
N THR A 368 16.12 22.48 -21.41
CA THR A 368 15.05 21.62 -21.92
C THR A 368 15.63 20.47 -22.77
N PRO A 369 14.90 19.36 -22.97
CA PRO A 369 15.36 18.25 -23.81
C PRO A 369 15.69 18.64 -25.26
N ASP A 370 15.11 19.72 -25.78
CA ASP A 370 15.41 20.25 -27.11
C ASP A 370 16.59 21.25 -27.13
N GLN A 371 17.34 21.34 -26.02
CA GLN A 371 18.53 22.17 -25.82
C GLN A 371 18.27 23.69 -25.84
N LYS A 372 17.12 24.13 -25.32
CA LYS A 372 16.95 25.54 -24.92
C LYS A 372 17.51 25.69 -23.52
N THR A 373 18.40 26.65 -23.31
CA THR A 373 19.15 26.75 -22.07
C THR A 373 19.26 28.19 -21.56
N VAL A 374 19.18 28.32 -20.23
CA VAL A 374 19.61 29.49 -19.47
C VAL A 374 20.71 29.02 -18.53
N GLN A 375 21.90 29.61 -18.63
CA GLN A 375 23.08 29.18 -17.87
C GLN A 375 23.72 30.36 -17.16
N PHE A 376 24.06 30.15 -15.88
CA PHE A 376 24.97 30.99 -15.12
C PHE A 376 26.38 30.44 -15.33
N ILE A 377 27.17 31.13 -16.13
CA ILE A 377 28.54 30.76 -16.51
C ILE A 377 29.53 31.58 -15.69
N ASP A 378 30.77 31.10 -15.55
CA ASP A 378 31.79 31.72 -14.68
C ASP A 378 32.02 33.22 -14.96
N GLY A 379 31.78 33.66 -16.20
CA GLY A 379 31.94 35.03 -16.65
C GLY A 379 30.66 35.81 -16.92
N GLY A 380 29.46 35.28 -16.62
CA GLY A 380 28.20 35.96 -16.96
C GLY A 380 26.95 35.05 -17.06
N ILE A 381 25.99 35.46 -17.91
CA ILE A 381 24.73 34.75 -18.18
C ILE A 381 24.64 34.44 -19.67
N LEU A 382 24.24 33.21 -20.01
CA LEU A 382 24.00 32.74 -21.37
C LEU A 382 22.55 32.29 -21.54
N LEU A 383 21.87 32.83 -22.56
CA LEU A 383 20.62 32.30 -23.10
C LEU A 383 20.93 31.73 -24.49
N ALA A 384 20.64 30.47 -24.73
CA ALA A 384 20.91 29.84 -26.02
C ALA A 384 19.85 28.82 -26.42
N VAL A 385 19.74 28.59 -27.73
CA VAL A 385 18.99 27.49 -28.33
C VAL A 385 19.94 26.47 -28.94
N ARG A 386 19.41 25.31 -29.34
CA ARG A 386 20.14 24.16 -29.89
C ARG A 386 21.27 24.57 -30.85
N ASP A 387 22.43 23.95 -30.67
CA ASP A 387 23.66 24.15 -31.46
C ASP A 387 24.19 25.60 -31.50
N GLY A 388 23.74 26.48 -30.60
CA GLY A 388 24.20 27.88 -30.57
C GLY A 388 23.64 28.75 -31.70
N LYS A 389 22.68 28.26 -32.49
CA LYS A 389 22.07 28.97 -33.64
C LYS A 389 21.45 30.33 -33.31
N GLY A 390 21.15 30.53 -32.03
CA GLY A 390 20.75 31.80 -31.46
C GLY A 390 21.26 31.88 -30.03
N SER A 391 21.90 32.98 -29.67
CA SER A 391 22.35 33.22 -28.29
C SER A 391 22.37 34.68 -27.90
N VAL A 392 22.18 34.92 -26.60
CA VAL A 392 22.37 36.19 -25.93
C VAL A 392 23.30 35.94 -24.75
N LYS A 393 24.42 36.68 -24.69
CA LYS A 393 25.37 36.63 -23.58
C LYS A 393 25.47 37.99 -22.92
N LEU A 394 25.47 37.99 -21.59
CA LEU A 394 25.79 39.16 -20.77
C LEU A 394 26.95 38.80 -19.85
N MET A 395 28.08 39.48 -20.02
CA MET A 395 29.33 39.17 -19.33
C MET A 395 29.56 40.11 -18.14
N ASN A 396 30.29 39.63 -17.11
CA ASN A 396 30.59 40.38 -15.89
C ASN A 396 31.43 41.65 -16.13
N ASN A 397 32.17 41.70 -17.25
CA ASN A 397 32.89 42.90 -17.68
C ASN A 397 31.99 43.95 -18.36
N GLY A 398 30.68 43.70 -18.43
CA GLY A 398 29.68 44.59 -19.04
C GLY A 398 29.44 44.35 -20.54
N MET A 399 30.15 43.41 -21.17
CA MET A 399 29.94 43.08 -22.59
C MET A 399 28.62 42.33 -22.79
N ALA A 400 27.78 42.82 -23.70
CA ALA A 400 26.59 42.11 -24.19
C ALA A 400 26.79 41.67 -25.64
N GLU A 401 26.46 40.42 -25.95
CA GLU A 401 26.59 39.83 -27.28
C GLU A 401 25.27 39.16 -27.70
N VAL A 402 24.83 39.38 -28.94
CA VAL A 402 23.66 38.73 -29.54
C VAL A 402 24.09 38.12 -30.87
N CYS A 403 23.94 36.81 -31.01
CA CYS A 403 24.32 36.05 -32.20
C CYS A 403 23.14 35.26 -32.76
N SER A 404 23.01 35.21 -34.08
CA SER A 404 22.03 34.38 -34.78
C SER A 404 22.55 33.93 -36.14
N ASP A 405 22.26 32.68 -36.51
CA ASP A 405 22.63 32.11 -37.81
C ASP A 405 21.76 32.60 -38.97
N THR A 406 20.54 33.07 -38.69
CA THR A 406 19.55 33.38 -39.73
C THR A 406 19.32 34.87 -39.90
N GLY A 407 19.07 35.58 -38.80
CA GLY A 407 18.86 37.01 -38.85
C GLY A 407 18.41 37.57 -37.51
N ILE A 408 18.68 38.85 -37.31
CA ILE A 408 18.26 39.61 -36.14
C ILE A 408 17.33 40.72 -36.63
N ARG A 409 16.13 40.82 -36.05
CA ARG A 409 15.18 41.90 -36.33
C ARG A 409 14.93 42.69 -35.05
N LEU A 410 15.13 44.00 -35.11
CA LEU A 410 14.82 44.94 -34.04
C LEU A 410 13.61 45.78 -34.47
N GLY A 411 12.56 45.81 -33.67
CA GLY A 411 11.33 46.55 -33.98
C GLY A 411 10.84 47.34 -32.77
N ALA A 412 10.36 48.56 -33.01
CA ALA A 412 9.78 49.44 -32.00
C ALA A 412 8.52 50.11 -32.57
N VAL A 413 7.46 50.25 -31.75
CA VAL A 413 6.19 50.86 -32.20
C VAL A 413 6.32 52.37 -32.39
N SER A 414 7.08 53.05 -31.54
CA SER A 414 7.25 54.50 -31.58
C SER A 414 8.66 54.90 -32.01
N THR A 415 9.67 54.53 -31.24
CA THR A 415 11.04 54.99 -31.46
C THR A 415 12.03 53.86 -31.20
N GLY A 416 12.89 53.60 -32.17
CA GLY A 416 14.11 52.81 -31.98
C GLY A 416 15.31 53.75 -32.01
N ALA A 417 16.19 53.67 -31.01
CA ALA A 417 17.39 54.50 -30.91
C ALA A 417 18.61 53.61 -30.64
N ILE A 418 19.72 53.89 -31.33
CA ILE A 418 21.02 53.29 -31.08
C ILE A 418 21.98 54.43 -30.75
N GLN A 419 22.47 54.45 -29.51
CA GLN A 419 23.38 55.48 -29.02
C GLN A 419 24.61 54.83 -28.40
N ALA A 420 25.79 55.35 -28.73
CA ALA A 420 27.05 54.99 -28.10
C ALA A 420 27.80 56.27 -27.72
N GLY A 421 28.40 56.32 -26.53
CA GLY A 421 29.22 57.47 -26.10
C GLY A 421 30.53 57.61 -26.89
N GLY A 422 30.99 56.52 -27.51
CA GLY A 422 32.16 56.50 -28.39
C GLY A 422 31.77 56.29 -29.84
N LYS A 423 31.81 55.04 -30.30
CA LYS A 423 31.68 54.68 -31.72
C LYS A 423 30.52 53.71 -31.95
N VAL A 424 29.75 53.94 -33.02
CA VAL A 424 28.83 52.94 -33.60
C VAL A 424 29.48 52.35 -34.85
N MET A 425 29.51 51.02 -34.96
CA MET A 425 30.06 50.32 -36.13
C MET A 425 28.98 49.41 -36.74
N LEU A 426 28.71 49.60 -38.03
CA LEU A 426 27.84 48.74 -38.83
C LEU A 426 28.68 48.11 -39.94
N LYS A 427 28.66 46.79 -40.03
CA LYS A 427 29.40 46.02 -41.03
C LYS A 427 28.49 44.95 -41.62
N ALA A 428 28.42 44.89 -42.94
CA ALA A 428 27.72 43.84 -43.67
C ALA A 428 28.64 43.27 -44.75
N GLY A 429 28.46 41.97 -45.08
CA GLY A 429 29.23 41.32 -46.14
C GLY A 429 28.76 41.69 -47.55
N THR A 430 27.47 41.98 -47.71
CA THR A 430 26.84 42.24 -49.02
C THR A 430 26.31 43.67 -49.13
N LYS A 431 25.39 44.06 -48.24
CA LYS A 431 24.66 45.34 -48.35
C LYS A 431 24.31 45.93 -46.99
N VAL A 432 24.42 47.26 -46.88
CA VAL A 432 23.80 48.06 -45.81
C VAL A 432 22.71 48.94 -46.45
N ARG A 433 21.51 48.99 -45.87
CA ARG A 433 20.40 49.85 -46.34
C ARG A 433 19.71 50.53 -45.16
N LEU A 434 19.58 51.85 -45.24
CA LEU A 434 18.73 52.68 -44.39
C LEU A 434 17.57 53.17 -45.26
N GLN A 435 16.34 52.98 -44.81
CA GLN A 435 15.15 53.25 -45.62
C GLN A 435 14.11 53.96 -44.74
N GLY A 436 13.76 55.18 -45.12
CA GLY A 436 12.56 55.86 -44.64
C GLY A 436 11.36 55.60 -45.56
N LEU A 437 10.25 56.30 -45.31
CA LEU A 437 9.03 56.12 -46.10
C LEU A 437 9.18 56.56 -47.57
N GLN A 438 10.01 57.56 -47.83
CA GLN A 438 10.15 58.18 -49.15
C GLN A 438 11.61 58.35 -49.60
N ASP A 439 12.57 57.93 -48.78
CA ASP A 439 13.99 58.21 -48.92
C ASP A 439 14.85 57.00 -48.49
N SER A 440 16.05 56.88 -49.06
CA SER A 440 16.94 55.76 -48.75
C SER A 440 18.42 56.05 -48.93
N ILE A 441 19.24 55.34 -48.16
CA ILE A 441 20.69 55.28 -48.31
C ILE A 441 21.07 53.81 -48.38
N SER A 442 21.83 53.41 -49.39
CA SER A 442 22.33 52.03 -49.51
C SER A 442 23.81 51.97 -49.89
N MET A 443 24.50 50.96 -49.38
CA MET A 443 25.91 50.67 -49.64
C MET A 443 26.05 49.22 -50.09
N GLU A 444 26.59 48.99 -51.28
CA GLU A 444 26.73 47.66 -51.90
C GLU A 444 27.86 47.69 -52.95
N GLU A 445 28.72 46.66 -52.99
CA GLU A 445 29.80 46.50 -53.99
C GLU A 445 30.70 47.74 -54.17
N GLY A 446 31.03 48.43 -53.08
CA GLY A 446 31.87 49.63 -53.11
C GLY A 446 31.18 50.92 -53.59
N LYS A 447 29.85 50.90 -53.80
CA LYS A 447 29.06 52.07 -54.18
C LYS A 447 28.18 52.52 -53.02
N ILE A 448 27.99 53.83 -52.89
CA ILE A 448 26.99 54.44 -52.00
C ILE A 448 25.93 55.09 -52.89
N VAL A 449 24.68 54.68 -52.74
CA VAL A 449 23.52 55.24 -53.45
C VAL A 449 22.61 55.92 -52.44
N MET A 450 22.29 57.19 -52.69
CA MET A 450 21.36 57.99 -51.91
C MET A 450 20.19 58.38 -52.82
N ASP A 451 18.96 58.19 -52.36
CA ASP A 451 17.73 58.52 -53.09
C ASP A 451 16.78 59.31 -52.18
N GLY A 452 16.23 60.39 -52.72
CA GLY A 452 15.34 61.30 -52.00
C GLY A 452 15.08 62.59 -52.76
N TRP A 453 14.01 63.29 -52.40
CA TRP A 453 13.58 64.56 -53.02
C TRP A 453 14.67 65.64 -53.05
N ARG A 454 15.56 65.66 -52.05
CA ARG A 454 16.66 66.63 -51.95
C ARG A 454 17.84 66.01 -51.21
N ILE A 455 18.95 65.80 -51.91
CA ILE A 455 20.22 65.33 -51.34
C ILE A 455 21.14 66.54 -51.20
N LEU A 456 21.55 66.86 -49.97
CA LEU A 456 22.49 67.94 -49.69
C LEU A 456 23.88 67.33 -49.49
N SER A 457 24.76 67.41 -50.49
CA SER A 457 26.19 67.13 -50.31
C SER A 457 26.92 68.44 -50.03
N ASN A 458 27.63 68.53 -48.92
CA ASN A 458 28.62 69.59 -48.76
C ASN A 458 29.85 69.20 -49.60
N SER A 459 30.14 70.01 -50.62
CA SER A 459 31.42 69.97 -51.35
C SER A 459 32.56 70.44 -50.45
#